data_AF-A0ABD6D1D4-F1
#
_entry.id   AF-A0ABD6D1D4-F1
#
_cell.length_a   1.000
_cell.length_b   1.000
_cell.length_c   1.000
_cell.angle_alpha   90.00
_cell.angle_beta   90.00
_cell.angle_gamma   90.00
#
_symmetry.space_group_name_H-M   'P 1'
#
loop_
_entity.id
_entity.type
_entity.pdbx_description
1 polymer ?
#
loop_
_entity_poly.entity_id
_entity_poly.type
_entity_poly.pdbx_seq_one_letter_code
_entity_poly.pdbx_strand_id
1 'polypeptide(L)'
;MSEFDLDLRNAEEQLEGEDDGGAEVILGVLDGTTDPAEWIAAVEGGDVLVLDVDGDLNRLAAGFAREVRDAGGTLMRFRGFLVVTPPGVGIDTDRLS
;
A
#
# COMPACT_ATOMS: atom_id res chain seq x y z
N MET A 1 -24.83 -40.06 -15.98
CA MET A 1 -25.56 -38.78 -16.01
C MET A 1 -25.91 -38.46 -14.56
N SER A 2 -25.39 -37.43 -13.92
CA SER A 2 -25.00 -36.13 -14.49
C SER A 2 -23.51 -35.86 -14.44
N GLU A 3 -23.00 -35.45 -15.60
CA GLU A 3 -21.85 -34.55 -15.69
C GLU A 3 -22.07 -33.37 -14.75
N PHE A 4 -21.07 -33.08 -13.92
CA PHE A 4 -20.96 -31.79 -13.24
C PHE A 4 -20.76 -30.75 -14.34
N ASP A 5 -21.86 -30.22 -14.85
CA ASP A 5 -21.88 -29.01 -15.66
C ASP A 5 -21.58 -27.85 -14.71
N LEU A 6 -20.29 -27.63 -14.48
CA LEU A 6 -19.80 -26.47 -13.76
C LEU A 6 -20.13 -25.27 -14.65
N ASP A 7 -21.19 -24.56 -14.29
CA ASP A 7 -21.75 -23.44 -15.03
C ASP A 7 -20.79 -22.23 -14.93
N LEU A 8 -19.66 -22.32 -15.64
CA LEU A 8 -18.56 -21.34 -15.64
C LEU A 8 -19.02 -19.94 -16.05
N ARG A 9 -20.16 -19.83 -16.76
CA ARG A 9 -20.76 -18.55 -17.14
C ARG A 9 -21.20 -17.70 -15.95
N ASN A 10 -21.56 -18.32 -14.83
CA ASN A 10 -21.98 -17.58 -13.62
C ASN A 10 -20.79 -17.18 -12.73
N ALA A 11 -19.65 -17.85 -12.89
CA ALA A 11 -18.43 -17.54 -12.15
C ALA A 11 -17.69 -16.32 -12.74
N GLU A 12 -17.85 -16.07 -14.05
CA GLU A 12 -17.28 -14.89 -14.71
C GLU A 12 -18.02 -13.59 -14.34
N GLU A 13 -19.34 -13.63 -14.09
CA GLU A 13 -20.13 -12.45 -13.70
C GLU A 13 -19.85 -11.93 -12.26
N GLN A 14 -19.21 -12.74 -11.40
CA GLN A 14 -18.78 -12.29 -10.06
C GLN A 14 -17.41 -11.59 -10.04
N LEU A 15 -16.72 -11.55 -11.19
CA LEU A 15 -15.47 -10.81 -11.35
C LEU A 15 -15.69 -9.42 -11.99
N GLU A 16 -16.93 -9.07 -12.35
CA GLU A 16 -17.32 -7.76 -12.90
C GLU A 16 -17.74 -6.75 -11.81
N GLY A 17 -17.33 -6.98 -10.56
CA GLY A 17 -17.51 -6.04 -9.45
C GLY A 17 -16.19 -5.32 -9.15
N GLU A 18 -16.03 -4.15 -9.75
CA GLU A 18 -15.02 -3.12 -9.42
C GLU A 18 -13.56 -3.50 -9.73
N ASP A 19 -13.20 -3.37 -11.01
CA ASP A 19 -11.82 -3.14 -11.47
C ASP A 19 -11.38 -1.73 -11.03
N ASP A 20 -11.25 -1.50 -9.72
CA ASP A 20 -10.45 -0.41 -9.17
C ASP A 20 -8.99 -0.88 -9.29
N GLY A 21 -8.21 -0.24 -10.17
CA GLY A 21 -6.82 -0.61 -10.47
C GLY A 21 -6.08 -1.08 -9.22
N GLY A 22 -5.76 -2.38 -9.19
CA GLY A 22 -5.47 -3.08 -7.94
C GLY A 22 -4.34 -2.43 -7.15
N ALA A 23 -4.62 -2.14 -5.87
CA ALA A 23 -3.63 -1.68 -4.90
C ALA A 23 -2.34 -2.49 -5.01
N GLU A 24 -1.23 -1.81 -5.31
CA GLU A 24 0.08 -2.43 -5.51
C GLU A 24 0.97 -2.24 -4.27
N VAL A 25 2.01 -3.08 -4.17
CA VAL A 25 3.05 -2.91 -3.14
C VAL A 25 4.30 -2.35 -3.79
N ILE A 26 4.59 -1.08 -3.54
CA ILE A 26 5.72 -0.36 -4.13
C ILE A 26 6.93 -0.48 -3.21
N LEU A 27 8.02 -1.04 -3.77
CA LEU A 27 9.32 -1.07 -3.12
C LEU A 27 10.17 0.10 -3.61
N GLY A 28 10.76 0.85 -2.68
CA GLY A 28 11.58 2.02 -3.02
C GLY A 28 12.72 2.26 -2.04
N VAL A 29 13.57 3.21 -2.36
CA VAL A 29 14.56 3.76 -1.41
C VAL A 29 14.11 5.16 -1.04
N LEU A 30 13.99 5.43 0.25
CA LEU A 30 13.76 6.76 0.77
C LEU A 30 15.12 7.43 0.99
N ASP A 31 15.62 8.11 -0.04
CA ASP A 31 16.87 8.88 -0.05
C ASP A 31 16.65 10.40 -0.32
N GLY A 32 15.40 10.79 -0.59
CA GLY A 32 14.98 12.16 -0.86
C GLY A 32 15.09 12.58 -2.33
N THR A 33 15.39 11.65 -3.24
CA THR A 33 15.41 11.91 -4.69
C THR A 33 14.03 11.85 -5.33
N THR A 34 13.13 11.00 -4.81
CA THR A 34 11.72 10.94 -5.22
C THR A 34 10.94 12.11 -4.62
N ASP A 35 10.10 12.76 -5.42
CA ASP A 35 9.22 13.83 -4.94
C ASP A 35 8.23 13.29 -3.89
N PRO A 36 8.10 13.92 -2.71
CA PRO A 36 7.09 13.53 -1.73
C PRO A 36 5.67 13.41 -2.28
N ALA A 37 5.30 14.19 -3.31
CA ALA A 37 3.99 14.13 -3.94
C ALA A 37 3.72 12.77 -4.61
N GLU A 38 4.74 12.08 -5.11
CA GLU A 38 4.58 10.75 -5.71
C GLU A 38 4.19 9.70 -4.65
N TRP A 39 4.79 9.77 -3.45
CA TRP A 39 4.43 8.89 -2.34
C TRP A 39 3.01 9.14 -1.84
N ILE A 40 2.59 10.41 -1.79
CA ILE A 40 1.23 10.78 -1.41
C ILE A 40 0.24 10.20 -2.42
N ALA A 41 0.47 10.44 -3.72
CA ALA A 41 -0.43 9.99 -4.78
C ALA A 41 -0.57 8.46 -4.82
N ALA A 42 0.52 7.71 -4.61
CA ALA A 42 0.47 6.26 -4.52
C ALA A 42 -0.42 5.79 -3.35
N VAL A 43 -0.23 6.38 -2.16
CA VAL A 43 -1.03 6.00 -0.98
C VAL A 43 -2.50 6.42 -1.13
N GLU A 44 -2.78 7.57 -1.73
CA GLU A 44 -4.16 7.99 -2.06
C GLU A 44 -4.80 7.07 -3.12
N GLY A 45 -3.99 6.50 -4.02
CA GLY A 45 -4.39 5.47 -4.98
C GLY A 45 -4.65 4.09 -4.37
N GLY A 46 -4.32 3.89 -3.08
CA GLY A 46 -4.49 2.61 -2.39
C GLY A 46 -3.22 1.76 -2.33
N ASP A 47 -2.07 2.26 -2.77
CA ASP A 47 -0.82 1.50 -2.77
C ASP A 47 -0.17 1.45 -1.39
N VAL A 48 0.49 0.34 -1.10
CA VAL A 48 1.32 0.15 0.10
C VAL A 48 2.79 0.42 -0.27
N LEU A 49 3.46 1.29 0.47
CA LEU A 49 4.89 1.58 0.26
C LEU A 49 5.74 0.81 1.26
N VAL A 50 6.83 0.21 0.78
CA VAL A 50 7.89 -0.36 1.61
C VAL A 50 9.20 0.27 1.16
N LEU A 51 9.67 1.25 1.93
CA LEU A 51 10.79 2.10 1.55
C LEU A 51 12.03 1.78 2.40
N ASP A 52 13.14 1.40 1.78
CA ASP A 52 14.44 1.29 2.46
C ASP A 52 14.95 2.69 2.81
N VAL A 53 15.21 2.98 4.08
CA VAL A 53 15.55 4.35 4.50
C VAL A 53 17.05 4.58 4.42
N ASP A 54 17.48 5.41 3.47
CA ASP A 54 18.87 5.87 3.34
C ASP A 54 19.00 7.30 3.89
N GLY A 55 19.21 7.40 5.21
CA GLY A 55 19.46 8.66 5.89
C GLY A 55 18.52 8.93 7.08
N ASP A 56 18.19 10.21 7.29
CA ASP A 56 17.34 10.63 8.41
C ASP A 56 15.86 10.53 8.03
N LEU A 57 15.18 9.52 8.58
CA LEU A 57 13.77 9.27 8.34
C LEU A 57 12.87 10.48 8.61
N ASN A 58 13.11 11.23 9.69
CA ASN A 58 12.23 12.34 10.05
C ASN A 58 12.33 13.45 9.00
N ARG A 59 13.55 13.73 8.53
CA ARG A 59 13.78 14.70 7.45
C ARG A 59 13.16 14.23 6.14
N LEU A 60 13.37 12.97 5.77
CA LEU A 60 12.96 12.42 4.48
C LEU A 60 11.45 12.23 4.39
N ALA A 61 10.81 11.81 5.48
CA ALA A 61 9.36 11.64 5.54
C ALA A 61 8.59 12.94 5.82
N ALA A 62 9.25 14.03 6.25
CA ALA A 62 8.58 15.28 6.60
C ALA A 62 7.69 15.83 5.48
N GLY A 63 8.03 15.57 4.22
CA GLY A 63 7.31 16.07 3.05
C GLY A 63 6.01 15.34 2.71
N PHE A 64 5.73 14.18 3.31
CA PHE A 64 4.52 13.40 3.02
C PHE A 64 3.86 12.76 4.25
N ALA A 65 4.58 12.63 5.37
CA ALA A 65 4.09 11.91 6.53
C ALA A 65 2.85 12.55 7.15
N ARG A 66 2.71 13.87 7.05
CA ARG A 66 1.54 14.59 7.58
C ARG A 66 0.32 14.36 6.69
N GLU A 67 0.50 14.51 5.39
CA GLU A 67 -0.52 14.37 4.36
C GLU A 67 -1.08 12.95 4.36
N VAL A 68 -0.21 11.93 4.39
CA VAL A 68 -0.64 10.53 4.49
C VAL A 68 -1.45 10.26 5.76
N ARG A 69 -1.04 10.83 6.91
CA ARG A 69 -1.80 10.67 8.17
C ARG A 69 -3.15 11.39 8.12
N ASP A 70 -3.19 12.58 7.55
CA ASP A 70 -4.42 13.37 7.41
C ASP A 70 -5.41 12.68 6.46
N ALA A 71 -4.91 11.94 5.46
CA ALA A 71 -5.70 11.08 4.58
C ALA A 71 -6.20 9.79 5.26
N GLY A 72 -5.71 9.44 6.46
CA GLY A 72 -6.07 8.23 7.19
C GLY A 72 -5.15 7.02 6.97
N GLY A 73 -4.02 7.23 6.29
CA GLY A 73 -2.97 6.22 6.14
C GLY A 73 -2.10 6.06 7.39
N THR A 74 -1.31 4.98 7.42
CA THR A 74 -0.41 4.66 8.54
C THR A 74 1.03 4.64 8.07
N LEU A 75 1.95 5.14 8.90
CA LEU A 75 3.40 5.03 8.69
C LEU A 75 4.04 4.31 9.87
N MET A 76 4.87 3.30 9.59
CA MET A 76 5.61 2.54 10.58
C MET A 76 7.04 2.29 10.13
N ARG A 77 8.00 2.59 11.00
CA ARG A 77 9.40 2.18 10.79
C ARG A 77 9.60 0.74 11.24
N PHE A 78 10.16 -0.10 10.37
CA PHE A 78 10.47 -1.50 10.64
C PHE A 78 11.88 -1.87 10.13
N ARG A 79 12.81 -2.21 11.03
CA ARG A 79 14.17 -2.73 10.72
C ARG A 79 14.97 -1.96 9.64
N GLY A 80 14.79 -0.65 9.55
CA GLY A 80 15.46 0.19 8.54
C GLY A 80 14.56 0.58 7.38
N PHE A 81 13.41 -0.08 7.24
CA PHE A 81 12.38 0.28 6.28
C PHE A 81 11.34 1.22 6.90
N LEU A 82 10.67 1.98 6.06
CA LEU A 82 9.42 2.68 6.33
C LEU A 82 8.30 1.97 5.56
N VAL A 83 7.35 1.41 6.30
CA VAL A 83 6.11 0.87 5.75
C VAL A 83 5.04 1.95 5.81
N VAL A 84 4.40 2.23 4.68
CA VAL A 84 3.30 3.19 4.57
C VAL A 84 2.08 2.48 3.99
N THR A 85 0.93 2.59 4.64
CA THR A 85 -0.32 1.97 4.18
C THR A 85 -1.40 3.02 3.93
N PRO A 86 -2.28 2.77 2.95
CA PRO A 86 -3.44 3.61 2.69
C PRO A 86 -4.51 3.42 3.78
N PRO A 87 -5.55 4.26 3.78
CA PRO A 87 -6.71 4.07 4.65
C PRO A 87 -7.33 2.69 4.45
N GLY A 88 -7.76 2.05 5.55
CA GLY A 88 -8.37 0.72 5.52
C GLY A 88 -7.38 -0.45 5.51
N VAL A 89 -6.08 -0.21 5.33
CA VAL A 89 -5.03 -1.24 5.42
C VAL A 89 -4.25 -1.10 6.72
N GLY A 90 -4.44 -2.05 7.64
CA GLY A 90 -3.77 -2.09 8.95
C GLY A 90 -2.41 -2.80 8.92
N ILE A 91 -1.51 -2.40 9.83
CA ILE A 91 -0.21 -3.05 10.03
C ILE A 91 -0.28 -3.90 11.31
N ASP A 92 -0.25 -5.23 11.15
CA ASP A 92 -0.15 -6.19 12.27
C ASP A 92 1.32 -6.36 12.69
N THR A 93 1.62 -6.07 13.97
CA THR A 93 2.96 -6.19 14.54
C THR A 93 3.08 -7.22 15.66
N ASP A 94 2.02 -7.98 15.93
CA ASP A 94 1.96 -8.88 17.09
C ASP A 94 3.01 -9.99 17.04
N ARG A 95 3.55 -10.28 15.85
CA ARG A 95 4.57 -11.32 15.60
C ARG A 95 6.02 -10.82 15.66
N LEU A 96 6.26 -9.54 15.92
CA LEU A 96 7.61 -8.93 15.92
C LEU A 96 8.36 -9.03 17.26
N SER A 97 7.94 -9.92 18.16
CA SER A 97 8.54 -10.18 19.48
C SER A 97 10.04 -10.45 19.44
#